data_AF-A0A965NIK5-F1
#
_entry.id   AF-A0A965NIK5-F1
#
_cell.length_a   1.000
_cell.length_b   1.000
_cell.length_c   1.000
_cell.angle_alpha   90.00
_cell.angle_beta   90.00
_cell.angle_gamma   90.00
#
_symmetry.space_group_name_H-M   'P 1'
#
loop_
_entity.id
_entity.type
_entity.pdbx_description
1 polymer ?
#
loop_
_entity_poly.entity_id
_entity_poly.type
_entity_poly.pdbx_seq_one_letter_code
_entity_poly.pdbx_strand_id
1 'polypeptide(L)'
;MIFFNARGIHGESIFDAKLQPRSGIFAQYHSGDLNNYHISYWAGERGTANVRKNAGFHLVATGKDLVSPAPADSFQTIHLYKRGGTIRLMVDDVIEVAFDDDGKTHGPVWMHSGWIGLRQMAHTIRCEYDDLKVFPLKP
;
A
#
# COMPACT_ATOMS: atom_id res chain seq x y z
N MET A 1 -1.54 2.03 6.98
CA MET A 1 -0.96 1.86 5.62
C MET A 1 -1.59 0.66 4.94
N ILE A 2 -1.57 0.62 3.61
CA ILE A 2 -2.13 -0.48 2.81
C ILE A 2 -1.05 -1.15 1.97
N PHE A 3 -1.05 -2.47 1.94
CA PHE A 3 -0.35 -3.33 0.99
C PHE A 3 -1.31 -3.81 -0.08
N PHE A 4 -0.86 -3.89 -1.33
CA PHE A 4 -1.66 -4.39 -2.45
C PHE A 4 -0.79 -5.00 -3.55
N ASN A 5 -1.42 -5.77 -4.45
CA ASN A 5 -0.73 -6.64 -5.40
C ASN A 5 0.29 -7.58 -4.71
N ALA A 6 0.02 -8.01 -3.47
CA ALA A 6 0.99 -8.80 -2.72
C ALA A 6 1.01 -10.28 -3.15
N ARG A 7 2.21 -10.78 -3.47
CA ARG A 7 2.51 -12.20 -3.77
C ARG A 7 3.93 -12.55 -3.32
N GLY A 8 4.24 -13.85 -3.26
CA GLY A 8 5.63 -14.31 -3.20
C GLY A 8 6.42 -13.84 -4.43
N ILE A 9 7.75 -13.74 -4.32
CA ILE A 9 8.62 -13.26 -5.41
C ILE A 9 8.53 -14.11 -6.68
N HIS A 10 8.09 -15.36 -6.59
CA HIS A 10 7.86 -16.25 -7.73
C HIS A 10 6.36 -16.41 -8.07
N GLY A 11 5.51 -15.53 -7.54
CA GLY A 11 4.07 -15.48 -7.83
C GLY A 11 3.21 -16.35 -6.91
N GLU A 12 3.77 -16.88 -5.82
CA GLU A 12 3.07 -17.67 -4.83
C GLU A 12 1.96 -16.86 -4.12
N SER A 13 0.98 -17.58 -3.57
CA SER A 13 0.10 -16.99 -2.56
C SER A 13 0.94 -16.51 -1.38
N ILE A 14 0.58 -15.38 -0.77
CA ILE A 14 1.29 -14.93 0.45
C ILE A 14 1.18 -15.95 1.59
N PHE A 15 0.20 -16.85 1.56
CA PHE A 15 0.00 -17.89 2.58
C PHE A 15 0.69 -19.22 2.25
N ASP A 16 1.49 -19.27 1.19
CA ASP A 16 2.26 -20.47 0.87
C ASP A 16 3.29 -20.77 1.97
N ALA A 17 3.32 -22.01 2.44
CA ALA A 17 4.20 -22.46 3.52
C ALA A 17 5.70 -22.46 3.13
N LYS A 18 6.01 -22.35 1.84
CA LYS A 18 7.39 -22.20 1.35
C LYS A 18 7.96 -20.80 1.59
N LEU A 19 7.09 -19.80 1.79
CA LEU A 19 7.52 -18.44 2.09
C LEU A 19 7.97 -18.33 3.56
N GLN A 20 8.90 -17.42 3.82
CA GLN A 20 9.39 -17.11 5.15
C GLN A 20 8.23 -16.67 6.06
N PRO A 21 8.21 -17.14 7.33
CA PRO A 21 7.19 -16.74 8.28
C PRO A 21 7.27 -15.24 8.57
N ARG A 22 6.12 -14.62 8.82
CA ARG A 22 5.99 -13.18 9.08
C ARG A 22 5.27 -12.93 10.39
N SER A 23 5.79 -12.00 11.18
CA SER A 23 5.34 -11.66 12.54
C SER A 23 4.96 -10.19 12.68
N GLY A 24 4.75 -9.48 11.57
CA GLY A 24 4.47 -8.04 11.59
C GLY A 24 5.72 -7.16 11.68
N ILE A 25 6.92 -7.72 11.63
CA ILE A 25 8.18 -6.96 11.52
C ILE A 25 8.28 -6.40 10.11
N PHE A 26 8.42 -5.07 9.98
CA PHE A 26 8.24 -4.38 8.70
C PHE A 26 9.21 -4.86 7.60
N ALA A 27 10.46 -5.16 7.98
CA ALA A 27 11.49 -5.67 7.05
C ALA A 27 11.06 -6.94 6.31
N GLN A 28 10.22 -7.78 6.92
CA GLN A 28 9.72 -9.00 6.29
C GLN A 28 8.80 -8.74 5.09
N TYR A 29 8.24 -7.53 4.97
CA TYR A 29 7.30 -7.16 3.91
C TYR A 29 7.95 -6.37 2.77
N HIS A 30 9.10 -5.72 3.03
CA HIS A 30 9.81 -4.92 2.03
C HIS A 30 11.17 -5.48 1.61
N SER A 31 11.77 -6.34 2.43
CA SER A 31 13.08 -6.96 2.22
C SER A 31 13.04 -8.48 2.47
N GLY A 32 11.85 -9.06 2.48
CA GLY A 32 11.64 -10.51 2.51
C GLY A 32 11.43 -11.08 1.09
N ASP A 33 10.67 -12.15 1.03
CA ASP A 33 10.36 -12.92 -0.18
C ASP A 33 9.01 -12.55 -0.81
N LEU A 34 8.58 -11.30 -0.64
CA LEU A 34 7.33 -10.77 -1.20
C LEU A 34 7.56 -9.65 -2.21
N ASN A 35 6.77 -9.69 -3.29
CA ASN A 35 6.52 -8.55 -4.16
C ASN A 35 5.19 -7.88 -3.78
N ASN A 36 5.18 -6.57 -3.57
CA ASN A 36 3.98 -5.80 -3.20
C ASN A 36 4.21 -4.29 -3.27
N TYR A 37 3.15 -3.53 -3.56
CA TYR A 37 3.18 -2.09 -3.36
C TYR A 37 2.67 -1.82 -1.96
N HIS A 38 3.16 -0.75 -1.34
CA HIS A 38 2.51 -0.22 -0.16
C HIS A 38 2.44 1.30 -0.17
N ILE A 39 1.36 1.81 0.43
CA ILE A 39 1.17 3.24 0.63
C ILE A 39 0.94 3.52 2.11
N SER A 40 1.84 4.29 2.71
CA SER A 40 1.63 4.87 4.03
C SER A 40 0.90 6.19 3.89
N TYR A 41 -0.44 6.12 3.79
CA TYR A 41 -1.34 7.27 3.64
C TYR A 41 -1.60 8.02 4.97
N TRP A 42 -1.30 7.38 6.10
CA TRP A 42 -1.22 8.02 7.41
C TRP A 42 0.09 7.61 8.05
N ALA A 43 0.85 8.58 8.55
CA ALA A 43 2.15 8.33 9.17
C ALA A 43 2.47 9.28 10.32
N GLY A 44 1.45 9.60 11.12
CA GLY A 44 1.58 10.49 12.28
C GLY A 44 2.16 11.84 11.89
N GLU A 45 3.22 12.26 12.59
CA GLU A 45 3.80 13.60 12.45
C GLU A 45 4.57 13.83 11.15
N ARG A 46 4.79 12.79 10.32
CA ARG A 46 5.60 12.94 9.10
C ARG A 46 4.95 13.88 8.08
N GLY A 47 3.62 13.96 8.06
CA GLY A 47 2.88 14.84 7.15
C GLY A 47 2.98 14.46 5.66
N THR A 48 3.51 13.28 5.33
CA THR A 48 3.64 12.80 3.95
C THR A 48 3.09 11.40 3.75
N ALA A 49 2.42 11.21 2.62
CA ALA A 49 2.02 9.93 2.10
C ALA A 49 3.11 9.39 1.16
N ASN A 50 3.52 8.12 1.32
CA ASN A 50 4.60 7.55 0.51
C ASN A 50 4.14 6.27 -0.18
N VAL A 51 4.34 6.19 -1.49
CA VAL A 51 4.23 4.96 -2.26
C VAL A 51 5.60 4.29 -2.30
N ARG A 52 5.63 2.99 -2.02
CA ARG A 52 6.84 2.19 -2.14
C ARG A 52 6.59 0.89 -2.89
N LYS A 53 7.63 0.47 -3.61
CA LYS A 53 7.68 -0.78 -4.37
C LYS A 53 8.63 -1.76 -3.66
N ASN A 54 8.12 -2.92 -3.26
CA ASN A 54 8.86 -4.03 -2.65
C ASN A 54 8.88 -5.29 -3.53
N ALA A 55 9.92 -6.11 -3.57
CA ALA A 55 11.09 -6.06 -2.71
C ALA A 55 12.01 -4.86 -3.01
N GLY A 56 12.76 -4.42 -1.99
CA GLY A 56 13.78 -3.36 -2.11
C GLY A 56 13.43 -2.04 -1.42
N PHE A 57 12.22 -1.91 -0.87
CA PHE A 57 11.79 -0.72 -0.13
C PHE A 57 11.95 0.59 -0.94
N HIS A 58 11.76 0.54 -2.26
CA HIS A 58 11.99 1.68 -3.15
C HIS A 58 10.95 2.77 -2.91
N LEU A 59 11.37 3.99 -2.55
CA LEU A 59 10.49 5.16 -2.50
C LEU A 59 10.23 5.65 -3.92
N VAL A 60 9.00 5.48 -4.40
CA VAL A 60 8.67 5.74 -5.81
C VAL A 60 7.75 6.94 -6.01
N ALA A 61 7.03 7.35 -4.97
CA ALA A 61 6.33 8.62 -4.95
C ALA A 61 6.09 9.10 -3.51
N THR A 62 5.97 10.42 -3.37
CA THR A 62 5.65 11.11 -2.13
C THR A 62 4.55 12.12 -2.42
N GLY A 63 3.56 12.18 -1.54
CA GLY A 63 2.48 13.14 -1.53
C GLY A 63 2.29 13.75 -0.13
N LYS A 64 1.34 14.66 -0.01
CA LYS A 64 0.97 15.26 1.28
C LYS A 64 0.04 14.31 2.02
N ASP A 65 0.27 14.05 3.30
CA ASP A 65 -0.69 13.31 4.14
C ASP A 65 -1.95 14.18 4.33
N LEU A 66 -3.08 13.68 3.83
CA LEU A 66 -4.39 14.32 3.93
C LEU A 66 -5.22 13.72 5.07
N VAL A 67 -4.82 12.56 5.60
CA VAL A 67 -5.53 11.88 6.69
C VAL A 67 -5.26 12.52 8.05
N SER A 68 -4.01 12.81 8.36
CA SER A 68 -3.55 13.32 9.65
C SER A 68 -4.13 14.70 10.05
N PRO A 69 -4.40 15.64 9.12
CA PRO A 69 -5.01 16.93 9.47
C PRO A 69 -6.49 16.87 9.88
N ALA A 70 -7.18 15.76 9.63
CA ALA A 70 -8.60 15.63 9.95
C ALA A 70 -8.84 15.50 11.47
N PRO A 71 -10.04 15.88 11.96
CA PRO A 71 -10.38 15.69 13.37
C PRO A 71 -10.25 14.23 13.81
N ALA A 72 -9.78 14.02 15.05
CA ALA A 72 -9.85 12.72 15.70
C ALA A 72 -11.31 12.23 15.70
N ASP A 73 -11.53 10.98 15.31
CA ASP A 73 -12.84 10.31 15.16
C ASP A 73 -13.68 10.67 13.92
N SER A 74 -13.15 11.48 13.00
CA SER A 74 -13.78 11.65 11.68
C SER A 74 -13.44 10.48 10.75
N PHE A 75 -14.45 9.93 10.09
CA PHE A 75 -14.23 8.99 8.98
C PHE A 75 -13.86 9.77 7.73
N GLN A 76 -12.84 9.26 7.04
CA GLN A 76 -12.42 9.72 5.72
C GLN A 76 -12.49 8.53 4.76
N THR A 77 -12.81 8.80 3.50
CA THR A 77 -12.91 7.77 2.48
C THR A 77 -11.56 7.61 1.79
N ILE A 78 -10.95 6.43 1.94
CA ILE A 78 -9.70 6.09 1.27
C ILE A 78 -9.99 5.32 -0.02
N HIS A 79 -9.65 5.91 -1.16
CA HIS A 79 -9.80 5.28 -2.48
C HIS A 79 -8.44 4.93 -3.08
N LEU A 80 -8.17 3.63 -3.25
CA LEU A 80 -7.00 3.13 -3.97
C LEU A 80 -7.40 2.72 -5.39
N TYR A 81 -6.83 3.41 -6.38
CA TYR A 81 -6.92 3.06 -7.79
C TYR A 81 -5.62 2.40 -8.27
N LYS A 82 -5.74 1.26 -8.97
CA LYS A 82 -4.63 0.55 -9.60
C LYS A 82 -5.04 -0.01 -10.96
N ARG A 83 -4.49 0.53 -12.05
CA ARG A 83 -4.60 -0.02 -13.42
C ARG A 83 -3.22 -0.06 -14.06
N GLY A 84 -2.72 -1.25 -14.40
CA GLY A 84 -1.37 -1.38 -14.94
C GLY A 84 -0.34 -0.72 -14.00
N GLY A 85 0.53 0.16 -14.51
CA GLY A 85 1.48 0.92 -13.68
C GLY A 85 0.89 2.11 -12.94
N THR A 86 -0.35 2.51 -13.26
CA THR A 86 -0.99 3.70 -12.68
C THR A 86 -1.58 3.38 -11.31
N ILE A 87 -1.04 4.06 -10.30
CA ILE A 87 -1.43 3.99 -8.88
C ILE A 87 -1.85 5.38 -8.43
N ARG A 88 -3.03 5.49 -7.83
CA ARG A 88 -3.51 6.71 -7.18
C ARG A 88 -4.12 6.32 -5.83
N LEU A 89 -3.77 7.03 -4.78
CA LEU A 89 -4.50 6.98 -3.52
C LEU A 89 -5.12 8.34 -3.27
N MET A 90 -6.41 8.34 -2.97
CA MET A 90 -7.21 9.52 -2.69
C MET A 90 -7.77 9.44 -1.26
N VAL A 91 -7.93 10.61 -0.66
CA VAL A 91 -8.62 10.83 0.62
C VAL A 91 -9.75 11.81 0.34
N ASP A 92 -10.99 11.39 0.58
CA ASP A 92 -12.21 12.16 0.26
C ASP A 92 -12.18 12.74 -1.17
N ASP A 93 -11.88 11.85 -2.13
CA ASP A 93 -11.77 12.13 -3.57
C ASP A 93 -10.66 13.12 -4.00
N VAL A 94 -9.83 13.57 -3.06
CA VAL A 94 -8.62 14.34 -3.35
C VAL A 94 -7.42 13.42 -3.49
N ILE A 95 -6.67 13.51 -4.58
CA ILE A 95 -5.44 12.72 -4.78
C ILE A 95 -4.43 13.10 -3.70
N GLU A 96 -4.14 12.17 -2.81
CA GLU A 96 -3.13 12.29 -1.77
C GLU A 96 -1.74 12.01 -2.34
N VAL A 97 -1.62 10.92 -3.11
CA VAL A 97 -0.39 10.52 -3.77
C VAL A 97 -0.66 9.77 -5.08
N ALA A 98 0.22 9.99 -6.05
CA ALA A 98 0.15 9.39 -7.38
C ALA A 98 1.50 8.81 -7.79
N PHE A 99 1.48 7.65 -8.44
CA PHE A 99 2.66 7.03 -9.02
C PHE A 99 2.31 6.34 -10.35
N ASP A 100 3.15 6.53 -11.36
CA ASP A 100 3.09 5.79 -12.62
C ASP A 100 4.36 4.95 -12.76
N ASP A 101 4.22 3.65 -12.53
CA ASP A 101 5.32 2.68 -12.63
C ASP A 101 5.71 2.46 -14.08
N ASP A 102 6.93 2.85 -14.44
CA ASP A 102 7.49 2.71 -15.79
C ASP A 102 7.83 1.27 -16.16
N GLY A 103 7.82 0.35 -15.19
CA GLY A 103 8.19 -1.06 -15.37
C GLY A 103 9.67 -1.28 -15.67
N LYS A 104 10.52 -0.27 -15.46
CA LYS A 104 11.96 -0.29 -15.78
C LYS A 104 12.82 0.08 -14.58
N THR A 105 12.54 1.19 -13.91
CA THR A 105 13.40 1.76 -12.88
C THR A 105 13.55 0.83 -11.67
N HIS A 106 12.47 0.16 -11.27
CA HIS A 106 12.45 -0.78 -10.16
C HIS A 106 11.82 -2.11 -10.57
N GLY A 107 12.25 -2.63 -11.73
CA GLY A 107 11.72 -3.86 -12.32
C GLY A 107 10.31 -3.71 -12.90
N PRO A 108 9.71 -4.80 -13.40
CA PRO A 108 8.45 -4.76 -14.11
C PRO A 108 7.31 -4.27 -13.21
N VAL A 109 6.27 -3.72 -13.83
CA VAL A 109 5.01 -3.45 -13.13
C VAL A 109 4.43 -4.76 -12.62
N TRP A 110 3.93 -4.80 -11.38
CA TRP A 110 3.14 -5.96 -10.95
C TRP A 110 1.76 -5.91 -11.57
N MET A 111 1.63 -6.69 -12.63
CA MET A 111 0.41 -6.89 -13.40
C MET A 111 -0.45 -8.04 -12.87
N HIS A 112 0.09 -8.86 -11.97
CA HIS A 112 -0.63 -9.99 -11.38
C HIS A 112 -1.66 -9.51 -10.35
N SER A 113 -2.72 -10.29 -10.14
CA SER A 113 -3.57 -10.15 -8.96
C SER A 113 -2.76 -10.40 -7.69
N GLY A 114 -3.30 -10.06 -6.52
CA GLY A 114 -2.62 -10.34 -5.26
C GLY A 114 -3.48 -10.00 -4.08
N TRP A 115 -2.89 -10.14 -2.91
CA TRP A 115 -3.56 -9.88 -1.65
C TRP A 115 -3.47 -8.40 -1.27
N ILE A 116 -4.48 -7.95 -0.52
CA ILE A 116 -4.51 -6.65 0.14
C ILE A 116 -4.29 -6.86 1.64
N GLY A 117 -3.51 -6.00 2.27
CA GLY A 117 -3.26 -6.05 3.71
C GLY A 117 -3.27 -4.66 4.34
N LEU A 118 -3.92 -4.53 5.49
CA LEU A 118 -3.92 -3.29 6.28
C LEU A 118 -2.89 -3.44 7.40
N ARG A 119 -1.99 -2.47 7.51
CA ARG A 119 -0.93 -2.46 8.52
C ARG A 119 -1.00 -1.18 9.34
N GLN A 120 -0.89 -1.36 10.65
CA GLN A 120 -0.71 -0.28 11.62
C GLN A 120 0.67 -0.36 12.28
N MET A 121 1.16 0.78 12.75
CA MET A 121 2.32 0.85 13.61
C MET A 121 1.86 0.90 15.06
N ALA A 122 2.69 0.43 16.00
CA ALA A 122 2.28 0.38 17.41
C ALA A 122 1.85 1.74 17.98
N HIS A 123 2.41 2.84 17.46
CA HIS A 123 2.07 4.20 17.88
C HIS A 123 0.73 4.73 17.33
N THR A 124 0.02 3.99 16.47
CA THR A 124 -1.33 4.41 16.03
C THR A 124 -2.31 4.48 17.20
N ILE A 125 -2.11 3.69 18.27
CA ILE A 125 -3.02 3.52 19.42
C ILE A 125 -4.36 2.88 19.01
N ARG A 126 -5.14 3.53 18.15
CA ARG A 126 -6.44 3.06 17.61
C ARG A 126 -6.63 3.53 16.17
N CYS A 127 -7.16 2.65 15.33
CA CYS A 127 -7.63 2.97 14.00
C CYS A 127 -8.81 2.06 13.66
N GLU A 128 -9.82 2.63 13.01
CA GLU A 128 -11.04 1.92 12.62
C GLU A 128 -11.16 1.90 11.11
N TYR A 129 -11.64 0.77 10.61
CA TYR A 129 -11.88 0.53 9.20
C TYR A 129 -13.31 0.02 9.07
N ASP A 130 -14.07 0.61 8.16
CA ASP A 130 -15.41 0.17 7.81
C ASP A 130 -15.60 0.22 6.29
N ASP A 131 -16.65 -0.44 5.80
CA ASP A 131 -17.11 -0.43 4.41
C ASP A 131 -16.04 -0.75 3.35
N LEU A 132 -15.14 -1.69 3.65
CA LEU A 132 -14.13 -2.15 2.69
C LEU A 132 -14.79 -2.83 1.49
N LYS A 133 -14.75 -2.15 0.35
CA LYS A 133 -15.25 -2.65 -0.94
C LYS A 133 -14.14 -2.71 -1.96
N VAL A 134 -14.16 -3.76 -2.80
CA VAL A 134 -13.25 -3.93 -3.93
C VAL A 134 -14.07 -4.07 -5.19
N PHE A 135 -13.86 -3.16 -6.14
CA PHE A 135 -14.60 -3.13 -7.39
C PHE A 135 -13.69 -3.51 -8.57
N PRO A 136 -14.20 -4.26 -9.55
CA PRO A 136 -13.49 -4.42 -10.81
C PRO A 136 -13.39 -3.07 -11.52
N LEU A 137 -12.27 -2.82 -12.20
CA LEU A 137 -12.17 -1.68 -13.10
C LEU A 137 -13.07 -1.94 -14.31
N LYS A 138 -13.92 -0.97 -14.64
CA LYS A 138 -14.69 -1.00 -15.89
C LYS A 138 -13.71 -0.87 -17.08
N PRO A 139 -13.98 -1.54 -18.22
CA PRO A 139 -13.14 -1.49 -19.41
C PRO A 139 -12.74 -0.07 -19.83
#